data_AF-A0A937VIQ0-F1
#
_entry.id   AF-A0A937VIQ0-F1
#
_cell.length_a   1.000
_cell.length_b   1.000
_cell.length_c   1.000
_cell.angle_alpha   90.00
_cell.angle_beta   90.00
_cell.angle_gamma   90.00
#
_symmetry.space_group_name_H-M   'P 1'
#
loop_
_entity.id
_entity.type
_entity.pdbx_description
1 polymer ?
#
loop_
_entity_poly.entity_id
_entity_poly.type
_entity_poly.pdbx_seq_one_letter_code
_entity_poly.pdbx_strand_id
1 'polypeptide(L)'
;ENAWSNEEYDRLNTLQSQELDPDKRAEYVHQMQQILYEDSPCITVTHPLKLAAWRTDGYAGWSPPSHYGNGATICTQEGPEQYTRLTLPTEDVAVADGGTNVGLWVGIGVAAAVVLALIAFFAVRARRGGPAEEE
;
A
#
# COMPACT_ATOMS: atom_id res chain seq x y z
N GLU A 1 -30.14 -5.35 21.61
CA GLU A 1 -30.18 -4.14 20.74
C GLU A 1 -31.23 -3.18 21.28
N ASN A 2 -31.05 -1.88 21.06
CA ASN A 2 -31.85 -0.82 21.68
C ASN A 2 -33.19 -0.52 20.98
N ALA A 3 -33.57 -1.28 19.93
CA ALA A 3 -34.81 -1.14 19.18
C ALA A 3 -35.18 0.31 18.73
N TRP A 4 -34.18 1.18 18.62
CA TRP A 4 -34.32 2.57 18.20
C TRP A 4 -34.29 2.69 16.67
N SER A 5 -35.09 3.60 16.11
CA SER A 5 -35.15 3.92 14.69
C SER A 5 -35.47 5.41 14.53
N ASN A 6 -34.88 6.04 13.51
CA ASN A 6 -35.10 7.43 13.18
C ASN A 6 -34.99 7.59 11.65
N GLU A 7 -36.08 7.99 11.00
CA GLU A 7 -36.15 8.06 9.52
C GLU A 7 -35.14 9.04 8.93
N GLU A 8 -34.85 10.14 9.63
CA GLU A 8 -33.88 11.12 9.17
C GLU A 8 -32.45 10.58 9.28
N TYR A 9 -32.15 9.86 10.36
CA TYR A 9 -30.88 9.15 10.49
C TYR A 9 -30.69 8.13 9.36
N ASP A 10 -31.73 7.36 9.03
CA ASP A 10 -31.69 6.35 7.96
C ASP A 10 -31.49 7.00 6.57
N ARG A 11 -32.15 8.14 6.34
CA ARG A 11 -31.97 8.96 5.12
C ARG A 11 -30.52 9.45 5.00
N LEU A 12 -29.97 10.06 6.05
CA LEU A 12 -28.59 10.56 6.08
C LEU A 12 -27.57 9.43 5.93
N ASN A 13 -27.81 8.27 6.55
CA ASN A 13 -26.96 7.09 6.40
C ASN A 13 -26.89 6.60 4.94
N THR A 14 -28.03 6.65 4.23
CA THR A 14 -28.07 6.33 2.80
C THR A 14 -27.25 7.34 1.99
N LEU A 15 -27.43 8.63 2.25
CA LEU A 15 -26.69 9.70 1.55
C LEU A 15 -25.19 9.61 1.77
N GLN A 16 -24.72 9.44 3.01
CA GLN A 16 -23.29 9.38 3.29
C GLN A 16 -22.62 8.18 2.59
N SER A 17 -23.33 7.06 2.46
CA SER A 17 -22.80 5.85 1.81
C SER A 17 -22.58 6.02 0.30
N GLN A 18 -23.28 6.98 -0.31
CA GLN A 18 -23.24 7.25 -1.75
C GLN A 18 -22.41 8.51 -2.09
N GLU A 19 -22.00 9.29 -1.09
CA GLU A 19 -21.28 10.54 -1.28
C GLU A 19 -19.77 10.33 -1.41
N LEU A 20 -19.22 10.80 -2.54
CA LEU A 20 -17.80 10.66 -2.89
C LEU A 20 -16.97 11.84 -2.39
N ASP A 21 -17.59 13.03 -2.28
CA ASP A 21 -16.93 14.20 -1.72
C ASP A 21 -16.77 14.04 -0.20
N PRO A 22 -15.54 14.06 0.34
CA PRO A 22 -15.30 13.82 1.75
C PRO A 22 -15.86 14.92 2.66
N ASP A 23 -15.86 16.17 2.21
CA ASP A 23 -16.33 17.31 3.01
C ASP A 23 -17.86 17.26 3.10
N LYS A 24 -18.52 17.01 1.97
CA LYS A 24 -19.97 16.84 1.92
C LYS A 24 -20.44 15.59 2.67
N ARG A 25 -19.68 14.49 2.59
CA ARG A 25 -19.98 13.28 3.38
C ARG A 25 -19.86 13.55 4.87
N ALA A 26 -18.86 14.34 5.30
CA ALA A 26 -18.69 14.72 6.70
C ALA A 26 -19.88 15.53 7.22
N GLU A 27 -20.47 16.42 6.42
CA GLU A 27 -21.68 17.16 6.80
C GLU A 27 -22.86 16.24 7.14
N TYR A 28 -23.08 15.17 6.36
CA TYR A 28 -24.13 14.19 6.68
C TYR A 28 -23.81 13.43 7.98
N VAL A 29 -22.56 13.01 8.18
CA VAL A 29 -22.14 12.30 9.39
C VAL A 29 -22.29 13.16 10.64
N HIS A 30 -21.98 14.46 10.57
CA HIS A 30 -22.20 15.38 11.69
C HIS A 30 -23.68 15.51 12.04
N GLN A 31 -24.58 15.57 11.05
CA GLN A 31 -26.03 15.57 11.30
C GLN A 31 -26.49 14.26 11.94
N MET A 32 -25.97 13.10 11.50
CA MET A 32 -26.24 11.81 12.13
C MET A 32 -25.77 11.77 13.59
N GLN A 33 -24.60 12.33 13.89
CA GLN A 33 -24.08 12.43 15.26
C GLN A 33 -24.94 13.35 16.13
N GLN A 34 -25.45 14.46 15.58
CA GLN A 34 -26.38 15.34 16.29
C GLN A 34 -27.65 14.59 16.69
N ILE A 35 -28.27 13.84 15.77
CA ILE A 35 -29.45 13.02 16.06
C ILE A 35 -29.15 12.02 17.19
N LEU A 36 -28.02 11.30 17.12
CA LEU A 36 -27.64 10.36 18.17
C LEU A 36 -27.42 11.04 19.53
N TYR A 37 -26.94 12.27 19.55
CA TYR A 37 -26.76 13.04 20.77
C TYR A 37 -28.10 13.49 21.36
N GLU A 38 -29.02 13.96 20.51
CA GLU A 38 -30.36 14.43 20.90
C GLU A 38 -31.26 13.28 21.37
N ASP A 39 -31.29 12.17 20.63
CA ASP A 39 -32.12 11.00 20.96
C ASP A 39 -31.48 10.12 22.05
N SER A 40 -30.15 10.20 22.21
CA SER A 40 -29.35 9.41 23.16
C SER A 40 -29.74 7.92 23.24
N PRO A 41 -29.85 7.20 22.10
CA PRO A 41 -30.32 5.81 22.09
C PRO A 41 -29.33 4.84 22.75
N CYS A 42 -28.08 5.26 22.94
CA CYS A 42 -27.08 4.57 23.74
C CYS A 42 -26.22 5.58 24.49
N ILE A 43 -25.75 5.21 25.69
CA ILE A 43 -24.85 6.04 26.49
C ILE A 43 -23.43 5.53 26.31
N THR A 44 -22.58 6.30 25.62
CA THR A 44 -21.16 5.96 25.44
C THR A 44 -20.39 6.33 26.71
N VAL A 45 -19.90 5.32 27.44
CA VAL A 45 -19.20 5.52 28.73
C VAL A 45 -17.69 5.43 28.65
N THR A 46 -17.15 4.75 27.64
CA THR A 46 -15.70 4.55 27.47
C THR A 46 -15.37 4.18 26.03
N HIS A 47 -14.13 4.44 25.64
CA HIS A 47 -13.54 3.97 24.39
C HIS A 47 -12.42 2.98 24.73
N PRO A 48 -12.75 1.69 24.93
CA PRO A 48 -11.77 0.72 25.38
C PRO A 48 -10.74 0.45 24.29
N LEU A 49 -9.48 0.28 24.69
CA LEU A 49 -8.44 -0.18 23.77
C LEU A 49 -8.71 -1.62 23.34
N LYS A 50 -8.55 -1.90 22.05
CA LYS A 50 -8.47 -3.27 21.55
C LYS A 50 -7.10 -3.85 21.90
N LEU A 51 -6.99 -4.40 23.12
CA LEU A 51 -5.77 -5.02 23.60
C LEU A 51 -5.66 -6.46 23.07
N ALA A 52 -4.48 -6.81 22.57
CA ALA A 52 -4.15 -8.16 22.14
C ALA A 52 -2.73 -8.50 22.61
N ALA A 53 -2.49 -9.78 22.92
CA ALA A 53 -1.18 -10.30 23.25
C ALA A 53 -0.81 -11.39 22.25
N TRP A 54 0.46 -11.43 21.85
CA TRP A 54 0.98 -12.42 20.91
C TRP A 54 2.44 -12.77 21.21
N ARG A 55 2.87 -13.89 20.64
CA ARG A 55 4.25 -14.38 20.77
C ARG A 55 5.15 -13.75 19.73
N THR A 56 6.21 -13.09 20.18
CA THR A 56 7.28 -12.54 19.33
C THR A 56 8.54 -13.40 19.31
N ASP A 57 8.61 -14.41 20.18
CA ASP A 57 9.72 -15.36 20.28
C ASP A 57 9.64 -16.47 19.23
N GLY A 58 8.43 -16.84 18.81
CA GLY A 58 8.19 -17.87 17.80
C GLY A 58 7.66 -17.35 16.46
N TYR A 59 7.28 -16.07 16.39
CA TYR A 59 6.68 -15.48 15.20
C TYR A 59 7.10 -14.02 15.03
N ALA A 60 7.52 -13.68 13.82
CA ALA A 60 7.85 -12.33 13.38
C ALA A 60 6.83 -11.81 12.35
N GLY A 61 6.87 -10.52 12.06
CA GLY A 61 6.02 -9.90 11.03
C GLY A 61 4.64 -9.43 11.51
N TRP A 62 4.41 -9.37 12.82
CA TRP A 62 3.20 -8.78 13.41
C TRP A 62 3.05 -7.32 12.98
N SER A 63 1.94 -7.00 12.30
CA SER A 63 1.65 -5.64 11.84
C SER A 63 0.14 -5.40 11.82
N PRO A 64 -0.34 -4.21 12.20
CA PRO A 64 -1.74 -3.84 12.08
C PRO A 64 -2.25 -4.03 10.64
N PRO A 65 -3.41 -4.69 10.45
CA PRO A 65 -4.03 -4.87 9.14
C PRO A 65 -4.52 -3.56 8.52
N SER A 66 -4.93 -2.60 9.35
CA SER A 66 -5.54 -1.33 8.92
C SER A 66 -4.77 -0.09 9.33
N HIS A 67 -5.14 1.03 8.69
CA HIS A 67 -4.79 2.42 9.04
C HIS A 67 -3.30 2.80 8.94
N TYR A 68 -2.58 2.37 7.91
CA TYR A 68 -1.19 2.81 7.69
C TYR A 68 -0.27 2.54 8.91
N GLY A 69 -0.54 1.48 9.67
CA GLY A 69 0.19 1.12 10.89
C GLY A 69 -0.47 1.58 12.20
N ASN A 70 -1.62 2.26 12.16
CA ASN A 70 -2.34 2.72 13.35
C ASN A 70 -3.56 1.84 13.67
N GLY A 71 -3.38 0.71 14.36
CA GLY A 71 -4.53 -0.13 14.71
C GLY A 71 -4.18 -1.30 15.60
N ALA A 72 -5.20 -2.10 15.92
CA ALA A 72 -4.98 -3.34 16.65
C ALA A 72 -4.27 -4.34 15.74
N THR A 73 -3.09 -4.81 16.17
CA THR A 73 -2.30 -5.83 15.44
C THR A 73 -3.09 -7.09 15.13
N ILE A 74 -4.05 -7.46 16.00
CA ILE A 74 -4.95 -8.59 15.80
C ILE A 74 -6.38 -8.03 15.71
N CYS A 75 -6.99 -8.14 14.53
CA CYS A 75 -8.37 -7.73 14.29
C CYS A 75 -9.09 -8.78 13.41
N THR A 76 -9.68 -9.80 14.03
CA THR A 76 -10.34 -10.91 13.29
C THR A 76 -11.51 -10.48 12.41
N GLN A 77 -12.06 -9.28 12.64
CA GLN A 77 -13.13 -8.71 11.82
C GLN A 77 -12.62 -8.18 10.47
N GLU A 78 -11.34 -7.85 10.36
CA GLU A 78 -10.74 -7.33 9.11
C GLU A 78 -10.28 -8.45 8.17
N GLY A 79 -10.01 -9.63 8.72
CA GLY A 79 -9.66 -10.84 7.98
C GLY A 79 -8.57 -11.66 8.67
N PRO A 80 -8.13 -12.79 8.09
CA PRO A 80 -7.12 -13.68 8.66
C PRO A 80 -5.67 -13.28 8.30
N GLU A 81 -5.46 -12.21 7.53
CA GLU A 81 -4.18 -11.82 6.94
C GLU A 81 -3.10 -11.45 7.95
N GLN A 82 -3.47 -11.16 9.20
CA GLN A 82 -2.49 -10.89 10.26
C GLN A 82 -1.78 -12.17 10.71
N TYR A 83 -2.40 -13.34 10.50
CA TYR A 83 -1.81 -14.65 10.82
C TYR A 83 -1.07 -15.27 9.63
N THR A 84 -1.58 -15.08 8.41
CA THR A 84 -0.99 -15.70 7.21
C THR A 84 0.31 -15.03 6.76
N ARG A 85 0.58 -13.79 7.19
CA ARG A 85 1.82 -13.06 6.89
C ARG A 85 2.95 -13.31 7.90
N LEU A 86 2.68 -14.04 8.98
CA LEU A 86 3.68 -14.30 10.01
C LEU A 86 4.74 -15.27 9.49
N THR A 87 5.98 -14.99 9.86
CA THR A 87 7.10 -15.88 9.58
C THR A 87 7.66 -16.43 10.88
N LEU A 88 8.28 -17.60 10.82
CA LEU A 88 9.16 -18.01 11.90
C LEU A 88 10.34 -17.03 11.96
N PRO A 89 10.82 -16.65 13.14
CA PRO A 89 12.05 -15.88 13.27
C PRO A 89 13.15 -16.64 12.55
N THR A 90 13.67 -16.06 11.48
CA THR A 90 14.95 -16.50 10.94
C THR A 90 15.98 -16.13 12.00
N GLU A 91 16.79 -17.09 12.46
CA GLU A 91 18.11 -16.74 13.02
C GLU A 91 18.75 -15.75 12.05
N ASP A 92 19.39 -14.69 12.54
CA ASP A 92 20.09 -13.71 11.71
C ASP A 92 20.94 -14.46 10.68
N VAL A 93 20.40 -14.67 9.47
CA VAL A 93 21.17 -15.17 8.35
C VAL A 93 22.01 -13.96 8.04
N ALA A 94 23.25 -13.98 8.56
CA ALA A 94 24.27 -13.03 8.21
C ALA A 94 24.11 -12.80 6.71
N VAL A 95 23.72 -11.58 6.34
CA VAL A 95 23.60 -11.20 4.95
C VAL A 95 24.98 -11.49 4.40
N ALA A 96 25.10 -12.59 3.65
CA ALA A 96 26.28 -12.83 2.85
C ALA A 96 26.32 -11.61 1.94
N ASP A 97 27.26 -10.72 2.23
CA ASP A 97 27.47 -9.47 1.53
C ASP A 97 27.48 -9.82 0.04
N GLY A 98 26.34 -9.56 -0.60
CA GLY A 98 26.10 -9.86 -2.00
C GLY A 98 26.83 -8.80 -2.79
N GLY A 99 28.16 -8.82 -2.69
CA GLY A 99 29.05 -7.86 -3.30
C GLY A 99 28.67 -7.74 -4.77
N THR A 100 28.12 -6.58 -5.12
CA THR A 100 27.70 -6.30 -6.48
C THR A 100 28.96 -6.41 -7.32
N ASN A 101 28.99 -7.38 -8.24
CA ASN A 101 30.21 -7.69 -8.99
C ASN A 101 30.48 -6.53 -9.95
N VAL A 102 31.17 -5.50 -9.47
CA VAL A 102 31.44 -4.24 -10.20
C VAL A 102 32.05 -4.54 -11.56
N GLY A 103 32.85 -5.62 -11.66
CA GLY A 103 33.40 -6.11 -12.93
C GLY A 103 32.34 -6.52 -13.96
N LEU A 104 31.20 -7.08 -13.54
CA LEU A 104 30.09 -7.43 -14.43
C LEU A 104 29.44 -6.17 -15.01
N TRP A 105 29.14 -5.18 -14.17
CA TRP A 105 28.49 -3.94 -14.60
C TRP A 105 29.40 -3.06 -15.46
N VAL A 106 30.70 -3.01 -15.13
CA VAL A 106 31.72 -2.36 -15.98
C VAL A 106 31.83 -3.10 -17.32
N GLY A 107 31.85 -4.44 -17.31
CA GLY A 107 31.88 -5.24 -18.53
C GLY A 107 30.67 -5.00 -19.44
N ILE A 108 29.46 -4.96 -18.86
CA ILE A 108 28.23 -4.65 -19.59
C ILE A 108 28.28 -3.23 -20.17
N GLY A 109 28.73 -2.24 -19.40
CA GLY A 109 28.86 -0.86 -19.85
C GLY A 109 29.83 -0.69 -21.02
N VAL A 110 31.01 -1.32 -20.95
CA VAL A 110 32.00 -1.29 -22.04
C VAL A 110 31.45 -2.00 -23.28
N ALA A 111 30.83 -3.17 -23.13
CA ALA A 111 30.25 -3.90 -24.26
C ALA A 111 29.16 -3.07 -24.97
N ALA A 112 28.27 -2.44 -24.21
CA ALA A 112 27.23 -1.58 -24.77
C ALA A 112 27.81 -0.37 -25.52
N ALA A 113 28.84 0.28 -24.97
CA ALA A 113 29.51 1.41 -25.62
C ALA A 113 30.18 1.00 -26.94
N VAL A 114 30.83 -0.17 -26.99
CA VAL A 114 31.44 -0.70 -28.21
C VAL A 114 30.38 -0.99 -29.27
N VAL A 115 29.25 -1.60 -28.90
CA VAL A 115 28.15 -1.86 -29.83
C VAL A 115 27.59 -0.56 -30.41
N LEU A 116 27.35 0.45 -29.56
CA LEU A 116 26.87 1.76 -30.03
C LEU A 116 27.87 2.46 -30.95
N ALA A 117 29.16 2.39 -30.63
CA ALA A 117 30.22 2.95 -31.47
C ALA A 117 30.30 2.25 -32.83
N LEU A 118 30.15 0.92 -32.87
CA LEU A 118 30.11 0.14 -34.10
C LEU A 118 28.87 0.49 -34.93
N ILE A 119 27.69 0.57 -34.32
CA ILE A 119 26.45 0.98 -35.01
C ILE A 119 26.60 2.37 -35.62
N ALA A 120 27.12 3.34 -34.86
CA ALA A 120 27.36 4.69 -35.35
C ALA A 120 28.38 4.71 -36.50
N PHE A 121 29.47 3.95 -36.39
CA PHE A 121 30.50 3.85 -37.42
C PHE A 121 29.95 3.27 -38.73
N PHE A 122 29.20 2.16 -38.66
CA PHE A 122 28.59 1.55 -39.84
C PHE A 122 27.48 2.42 -40.45
N ALA A 123 26.68 3.12 -39.64
CA ALA A 123 25.68 4.06 -40.13
C ALA A 123 26.30 5.27 -40.86
N VAL A 124 27.42 5.80 -40.38
CA VAL A 124 28.17 6.88 -41.05
C VAL A 124 28.84 6.38 -42.33
N ARG A 125 29.37 5.15 -42.34
CA ARG A 125 29.96 4.54 -43.54
C ARG A 125 28.92 4.27 -44.62
N ALA A 126 27.74 3.78 -44.26
CA ALA A 126 26.64 3.54 -45.20
C ALA A 126 26.14 4.84 -45.85
N ARG A 127 26.19 5.98 -45.15
CA ARG A 127 25.82 7.30 -45.68
C ARG A 127 26.86 7.91 -46.63
N ARG A 128 28.09 7.41 -46.65
CA ARG A 128 29.18 7.89 -47.51
C ARG A 128 29.31 7.12 -48.84
N GLY A 129 28.47 6.10 -49.06
CA GLY A 129 28.32 5.42 -50.34
C GLY A 129 26.96 5.74 -50.99
N GLY A 130 26.77 6.99 -51.42
CA GLY A 130 25.73 7.38 -52.39
C GLY A 130 26.33 7.40 -53.81
N PRO A 131 25.51 7.24 -54.86
CA PRO A 131 25.83 6.52 -56.10
C PRO A 131 26.93 7.16 -56.94
N ALA A 132 27.74 6.33 -57.60
CA ALA A 132 28.52 6.78 -58.76
C ALA A 132 27.54 7.19 -59.85
N GLU A 133 27.55 8.48 -60.20
CA GLU A 133 26.99 8.96 -61.47
C GLU A 133 27.86 8.38 -62.59
N GLU A 134 27.27 7.56 -63.46
CA GLU A 134 27.83 7.24 -64.77
C GLU A 134 26.88 7.77 -65.84
N GLU A 135 27.51 8.39 -66.83
CA GLU A 135 27.03 8.99 -68.07
C GLU A 135 26.48 7.94 -69.07
#